data_AF-A0A959Q546-F1
#
_entry.id   AF-A0A959Q546-F1
#
_cell.length_a   1.000
_cell.length_b   1.000
_cell.length_c   1.000
_cell.angle_alpha   90.00
_cell.angle_beta   90.00
_cell.angle_gamma   90.00
#
_symmetry.space_group_name_H-M   'P 1'
#
loop_
_entity.id
_entity.type
_entity.pdbx_description
1 polymer ?
#
loop_
_entity_poly.entity_id
_entity_poly.type
_entity_poly.pdbx_seq_one_letter_code
_entity_poly.pdbx_strand_id
1 'polypeptide(L)' 'EHYNSGVKPGPALDIRLTVPGPGGPQPQLLNLSDNEKAALAAFLRTLTDEQLLADGKFADPFK' A
#
# COMPACT_ATOMS: atom_id res chain seq x y z
N GLU A 1 9.56 -2.62 2.27
CA GLU A 1 10.25 -3.73 1.57
C GLU A 1 9.39 -4.94 1.24
N HIS A 2 8.61 -5.51 2.17
CA HIS A 2 7.80 -6.72 1.90
C HIS A 2 6.89 -6.62 0.65
N TYR A 3 6.23 -5.48 0.43
CA TYR A 3 5.37 -5.22 -0.74
C TYR A 3 6.06 -4.43 -1.86
N ASN A 4 7.39 -4.32 -1.82
CA ASN A 4 8.16 -3.47 -2.75
C ASN A 4 9.19 -4.29 -3.52
N SER A 5 10.37 -4.46 -2.94
CA SER A 5 11.50 -5.22 -3.47
C SER A 5 11.55 -6.66 -2.93
N GLY A 6 10.95 -6.90 -1.76
CA GLY A 6 11.03 -8.15 -1.01
C GLY A 6 9.81 -9.06 -1.15
N VAL A 7 9.01 -8.89 -2.21
CA VAL A 7 7.83 -9.74 -2.45
C VAL A 7 8.32 -11.16 -2.72
N LYS A 8 7.75 -12.13 -2.01
CA LYS A 8 8.09 -13.55 -2.17
C LYS A 8 6.96 -14.30 -2.85
N PRO A 9 7.27 -15.28 -3.72
CA PRO A 9 6.24 -16.17 -4.25
C PRO A 9 5.65 -17.03 -3.12
N GLY A 10 4.36 -17.35 -3.21
CA GLY A 10 3.66 -18.19 -2.25
C GLY A 10 2.30 -18.63 -2.78
N PRO A 11 1.65 -19.63 -2.16
CA PRO A 11 0.39 -20.21 -2.65
C PRO A 11 -0.78 -19.22 -2.65
N ALA A 12 -0.69 -18.13 -1.90
CA ALA A 12 -1.70 -17.08 -1.84
C ALA A 12 -1.45 -15.94 -2.87
N LEU A 13 -0.37 -15.97 -3.64
CA LEU A 13 -0.08 -14.92 -4.62
C LEU A 13 -0.97 -15.11 -5.85
N ASP A 14 -1.82 -14.11 -6.12
CA ASP A 14 -2.68 -14.10 -7.29
C ASP A 14 -1.86 -13.97 -8.59
N ILE A 15 -2.25 -14.71 -9.62
CA ILE A 15 -1.55 -14.71 -10.92
C ILE A 15 -1.51 -13.31 -11.56
N ARG A 16 -2.49 -12.45 -11.27
CA ARG A 16 -2.53 -11.05 -11.77
C ARG A 16 -1.45 -10.17 -11.16
N LEU A 17 -0.84 -10.60 -10.05
CA LEU A 17 0.27 -9.92 -9.37
C LEU A 17 1.62 -10.55 -9.75
N THR A 18 1.67 -11.22 -10.90
CA THR A 18 2.88 -11.84 -11.43
C THR A 18 3.20 -11.31 -12.82
N VAL A 19 4.47 -11.40 -13.19
CA VAL A 19 4.98 -11.11 -14.53
C VAL A 19 5.68 -12.34 -15.10
N PRO A 20 5.72 -12.53 -16.42
CA PRO A 20 6.52 -13.59 -17.02
C PRO A 20 7.99 -13.46 -16.62
N GLY A 21 8.60 -14.58 -16.22
CA GLY A 21 10.01 -14.61 -15.84
C GLY A 21 10.64 -15.98 -16.06
N PRO A 22 11.95 -16.10 -15.82
CA PRO A 22 12.65 -17.37 -15.89
C PRO A 22 12.03 -18.38 -14.92
N GLY A 23 11.72 -19.59 -15.41
CA GLY A 23 11.13 -20.65 -14.57
C GLY A 23 9.65 -20.47 -14.26
N GLY A 24 8.95 -19.52 -14.89
CA GLY A 24 7.50 -19.32 -14.74
C GLY A 24 7.14 -17.94 -14.20
N PRO A 25 5.85 -17.70 -13.85
CA PRO A 25 5.39 -16.43 -13.33
C PRO A 25 6.12 -16.03 -12.03
N GLN A 26 6.70 -14.83 -12.03
CA GLN A 26 7.40 -14.27 -10.86
C GLN A 26 6.57 -13.15 -10.24
N PRO A 27 6.67 -12.89 -8.93
CA PRO A 27 5.98 -11.77 -8.31
C PRO A 27 6.35 -10.45 -8.98
N GLN A 28 5.36 -9.61 -9.25
CA GLN A 28 5.62 -8.24 -9.67
C GLN A 28 6.25 -7.46 -8.51
N LEU A 29 7.42 -6.88 -8.76
CA LEU A 29 8.11 -6.01 -7.81
C LEU A 29 7.89 -4.55 -8.22
N LEU A 30 7.54 -3.71 -7.25
CA LEU A 30 7.36 -2.27 -7.50
C LEU A 30 8.70 -1.53 -7.54
N ASN A 31 9.69 -2.01 -6.78
CA ASN A 31 11.05 -1.45 -6.69
C ASN A 31 11.09 0.09 -6.51
N LEU A 32 10.14 0.63 -5.74
CA LEU A 32 10.09 2.03 -5.37
C LEU A 32 11.36 2.42 -4.61
N SER A 33 11.95 3.54 -5.02
CA SER A 33 12.98 4.24 -4.27
C SER A 33 12.43 4.80 -2.96
N ASP A 34 13.32 5.20 -2.05
CA ASP A 34 12.93 5.85 -0.80
C ASP A 34 12.14 7.15 -1.03
N ASN A 35 12.51 7.90 -2.07
CA ASN A 35 11.80 9.12 -2.46
C ASN A 35 10.38 8.82 -2.96
N GLU A 36 10.20 7.80 -3.81
CA GLU A 36 8.88 7.39 -4.30
C GLU A 36 7.98 6.86 -3.18
N LYS A 37 8.56 6.09 -2.23
CA LYS A 37 7.83 5.65 -1.03
C LYS A 37 7.38 6.84 -0.18
N ALA A 38 8.25 7.82 0.03
CA ALA A 38 7.92 9.03 0.77
C ALA A 38 6.82 9.85 0.06
N ALA A 39 6.92 10.01 -1.26
CA ALA A 39 5.93 10.71 -2.07
C ALA A 39 4.56 10.00 -2.05
N LEU A 40 4.52 8.68 -2.18
CA LEU A 40 3.28 7.90 -2.06
C LEU A 40 2.64 8.08 -0.68
N ALA A 41 3.44 8.03 0.38
CA ALA A 41 2.94 8.23 1.74
C ALA A 41 2.46 9.68 1.98
N ALA A 42 3.08 10.67 1.34
CA ALA A 42 2.61 12.05 1.37
C ALA A 42 1.27 12.19 0.64
N PHE A 43 1.14 11.60 -0.55
CA PHE A 43 -0.10 11.59 -1.32
C PHE A 43 -1.25 10.94 -0.55
N LEU A 44 -1.06 9.75 0.04
CA LEU A 44 -2.12 9.09 0.81
C LEU A 44 -2.60 9.93 2.00
N ARG A 45 -1.72 10.73 2.61
CA ARG A 45 -2.10 11.65 3.70
C ARG A 45 -2.95 12.82 3.23
N THR A 46 -2.92 13.19 1.94
CA THR A 46 -3.82 14.23 1.42
C THR A 46 -5.27 13.76 1.32
N LEU A 47 -5.53 12.47 1.53
CA LEU A 47 -6.88 11.90 1.57
C LEU A 47 -7.49 11.96 2.99
N THR A 48 -6.79 12.55 3.96
CA THR A 48 -7.29 12.71 5.33
C THR A 48 -8.33 13.83 5.38
N ASP A 49 -9.53 13.51 5.86
CA ASP A 49 -10.55 14.50 6.15
C ASP A 49 -10.41 15.01 7.59
N GLU A 50 -9.77 16.16 7.75
CA GLU A 50 -9.55 16.78 9.07
C GLU A 50 -10.85 17.26 9.72
N GLN A 51 -11.90 17.56 8.94
CA GLN A 51 -13.19 17.98 9.50
C GLN A 51 -13.90 16.79 10.13
N LEU A 52 -13.93 15.64 9.45
CA LEU A 52 -14.52 14.42 9.97
C LEU A 52 -13.88 14.00 11.31
N LEU A 53 -12.57 14.19 11.46
CA LEU A 53 -11.83 13.85 12.68
C LEU A 53 -12.17 14.74 13.88
N ALA A 54 -12.54 16.01 13.64
CA ALA A 54 -12.77 17.00 14.68
C ALA A 54 -14.26 17.31 14.93
N ASP A 55 -15.15 16.88 14.03
CA ASP A 55 -16.57 17.18 14.11
C ASP A 55 -17.24 16.40 15.25
N GLY A 56 -17.69 17.13 16.27
CA GLY A 56 -18.39 16.59 17.44
C GLY A 56 -19.65 15.80 17.11
N LYS A 57 -20.23 15.98 15.92
CA LYS A 57 -21.34 15.15 15.42
C LYS A 57 -20.98 13.66 15.35
N PHE A 58 -19.71 13.34 15.09
CA PHE A 58 -19.21 11.96 14.96
C PHE A 58 -18.36 11.52 16.17
N ALA A 59 -18.25 12.37 17.20
CA ALA A 59 -17.56 12.02 18.43
C ALA A 59 -18.33 10.97 19.24
N ASP A 60 -17.62 10.31 20.16
CA ASP A 60 -18.23 9.40 21.13
C ASP A 60 -19.21 10.17 22.03
N PRO A 61 -20.52 9.88 21.99
CA PRO A 61 -21.53 10.67 22.69
C PRO A 61 -21.57 10.41 24.21
N PHE A 62 -20.76 9.49 24.73
CA PHE A 62 -20.74 9.11 26.15
C PHE A 62 -19.47 9.57 26.89
N LYS A 63 -18.65 10.42 26.25
CA LYS A 63 -17.52 11.10 26.89
C LYS A 63 -17.86 12.52 27.32
#